data_AF-A0A1M2ZNM7-F1
#
_entry.id   AF-A0A1M2ZNM7-F1
#
_cell.length_a   1.000
_cell.length_b   1.000
_cell.length_c   1.000
_cell.angle_alpha   90.00
_cell.angle_beta   90.00
_cell.angle_gamma   90.00
#
_symmetry.space_group_name_H-M   'P 1'
#
loop_
_entity.id
_entity.type
_entity.pdbx_description
1 polymer ?
#
loop_
_entity_poly.entity_id
_entity_poly.type
_entity_poly.pdbx_seq_one_letter_code
_entity_poly.pdbx_strand_id
1 'polypeptide(L)' 'MSPRTGRPKAENPKNMSIKIRFDEETNQSLIEYCEKHNVSRTEAVRQGLQLLLSENK' A
#
# COMPACT_ATOMS: atom_id res chain seq x y z
N MET A 1 33.66 20.50 -9.83
CA MET A 1 32.91 19.68 -8.85
C MET A 1 31.45 19.69 -9.26
N SER A 2 30.98 18.63 -9.91
CA SER A 2 29.57 18.49 -10.30
C SER A 2 28.72 18.45 -9.02
N PRO A 3 27.62 19.23 -8.92
CA PRO A 3 26.80 19.24 -7.71
C PRO A 3 26.27 17.83 -7.50
N ARG A 4 26.41 17.32 -6.26
CA ARG A 4 25.80 16.06 -5.84
C ARG A 4 24.29 16.22 -5.96
N THR A 5 23.73 15.90 -7.12
CA THR A 5 22.29 15.86 -7.34
C THR A 5 21.74 14.80 -6.40
N GLY A 6 21.03 15.25 -5.36
CA GLY A 6 20.31 14.37 -4.46
C GLY A 6 19.21 13.60 -5.19
N ARG A 7 18.37 12.88 -4.45
CA ARG A 7 17.21 12.21 -5.03
C ARG A 7 16.35 13.25 -5.76
N PRO A 8 16.05 13.09 -7.07
CA PRO A 8 15.19 14.02 -7.78
C PRO A 8 13.86 14.17 -7.03
N LYS A 9 13.35 15.39 -6.94
CA LYS A 9 12.05 15.66 -6.31
C LYS A 9 11.00 14.87 -7.08
N ALA A 10 10.45 13.83 -6.45
CA ALA A 10 9.24 13.18 -6.93
C ALA A 10 8.06 14.13 -6.65
N GLU A 11 7.18 14.34 -7.64
CA GLU A 11 6.02 15.22 -7.46
C GLU A 11 5.03 14.67 -6.42
N ASN A 12 4.85 13.34 -6.36
CA ASN A 12 3.95 12.67 -5.42
C ASN A 12 4.67 11.55 -4.64
N PRO A 13 5.48 11.90 -3.65
CA PRO A 13 6.15 10.91 -2.83
C PRO A 13 5.17 10.23 -1.87
N LYS A 14 5.26 8.91 -1.74
CA LYS A 14 4.46 8.12 -0.78
C LYS A 14 5.04 8.30 0.63
N ASN A 15 4.76 9.46 1.24
CA ASN A 15 5.36 9.86 2.52
C ASN A 15 4.58 9.37 3.75
N MET A 16 3.32 8.97 3.58
CA MET A 16 2.45 8.57 4.69
C MET A 16 2.53 7.07 4.92
N SER A 17 2.97 6.66 6.10
CA SER A 17 2.91 5.27 6.57
C SER A 17 1.78 5.10 7.58
N ILE A 18 0.96 4.08 7.41
CA ILE A 18 -0.09 3.72 8.38
C ILE A 18 0.36 2.45 9.11
N LYS A 19 0.35 2.49 10.45
CA LYS A 19 0.49 1.28 11.28
C LYS A 19 -0.91 0.78 11.63
N ILE A 20 -1.22 -0.45 11.23
CA ILE A 20 -2.52 -1.08 11.44
C ILE A 20 -2.29 -2.37 12.21
N ARG A 21 -3.16 -2.66 13.18
CA ARG A 21 -3.22 -3.97 13.83
C ARG A 21 -4.31 -4.78 13.15
N PHE A 22 -3.98 -6.02 12.85
CA PHE A 22 -4.90 -7.01 12.27
C PHE A 22 -5.15 -8.09 13.31
N ASP A 23 -6.36 -8.62 13.31
CA ASP A 23 -6.66 -9.87 14.00
C ASP A 23 -6.10 -11.04 13.18
N GLU A 24 -5.87 -12.18 13.84
CA GLU A 24 -5.24 -13.35 13.20
C GLU A 24 -5.99 -13.81 11.95
N GLU A 25 -7.32 -13.92 12.04
CA GLU A 25 -8.20 -14.33 10.93
C GLU A 25 -8.10 -13.37 9.74
N THR A 26 -8.09 -12.06 10.01
CA THR A 26 -8.01 -11.03 8.96
C THR A 26 -6.65 -11.03 8.27
N ASN A 27 -5.58 -11.24 9.03
CA ASN A 27 -4.23 -11.34 8.48
C ASN A 27 -4.06 -12.59 7.62
N GLN A 28 -4.65 -13.71 8.02
CA GLN A 28 -4.61 -14.95 7.25
C GLN A 28 -5.37 -14.79 5.92
N SER A 29 -6.56 -14.21 5.98
CA SER A 29 -7.35 -13.86 4.78
C SER A 29 -6.58 -12.92 3.83
N LEU A 30 -5.86 -11.94 4.39
CA LEU A 30 -5.02 -11.03 3.62
C LEU A 30 -3.85 -11.78 2.94
N ILE A 31 -3.19 -12.69 3.64
CA ILE A 31 -2.08 -13.49 3.11
C ILE A 31 -2.58 -14.36 1.95
N GLU A 32 -3.68 -15.10 2.13
CA GLU A 32 -4.28 -15.93 1.09
C GLU A 32 -4.66 -15.11 -0.15
N TYR A 33 -5.24 -13.93 0.06
CA TYR A 33 -5.54 -13.01 -1.04
C TYR A 33 -4.26 -12.57 -1.78
N CYS A 34 -3.22 -12.21 -1.03
CA CYS A 34 -1.95 -11.79 -1.61
C CYS A 34 -1.29 -12.91 -2.43
N GLU A 35 -1.31 -14.15 -1.93
CA GLU A 35 -0.77 -15.32 -2.64
C GLU A 35 -1.56 -15.63 -3.91
N LYS A 36 -2.90 -15.61 -3.83
CA LYS A 36 -3.77 -15.89 -4.97
C LYS A 36 -3.62 -14.86 -6.09
N HIS A 37 -3.41 -13.59 -5.73
CA HIS A 37 -3.34 -12.48 -6.69
C HIS A 37 -1.91 -12.01 -7.00
N ASN A 38 -0.89 -12.62 -6.40
CA ASN A 38 0.52 -12.22 -6.52
C ASN A 38 0.76 -10.72 -6.26
N VAL A 39 0.03 -10.16 -5.28
CA VAL A 39 0.14 -8.75 -4.89
C VAL A 39 0.83 -8.61 -3.54
N SER A 40 1.47 -7.47 -3.31
CA SER A 40 2.01 -7.16 -1.99
C SER A 40 0.88 -6.85 -1.00
N ARG A 41 1.08 -7.15 0.29
CA ARG A 41 0.14 -6.79 1.37
C ARG A 41 -0.24 -5.31 1.32
N THR A 42 0.74 -4.44 1.00
CA THR A 42 0.54 -3.00 0.90
C THR A 42 -0.34 -2.61 -0.30
N GLU A 43 -0.24 -3.32 -1.41
CA GLU A 43 -1.09 -3.11 -2.58
C GLU A 43 -2.50 -3.62 -2.36
N ALA A 44 -2.66 -4.80 -1.75
CA ALA A 44 -3.97 -5.35 -1.39
C ALA A 44 -4.76 -4.35 -0.50
N VAL A 45 -4.12 -3.78 0.52
CA VAL A 45 -4.76 -2.76 1.38
C VAL A 45 -5.09 -1.49 0.59
N ARG A 46 -4.22 -1.06 -0.32
CA ARG A 46 -4.49 0.13 -1.16
C ARG A 46 -5.67 -0.09 -2.10
N GLN A 47 -5.76 -1.27 -2.71
CA GLN A 47 -6.89 -1.64 -3.56
C GLN A 47 -8.19 -1.71 -2.75
N GLY A 48 -8.16 -2.32 -1.55
CA GLY A 48 -9.28 -2.32 -0.63
C GLY A 48 -9.79 -0.92 -0.29
N LEU A 49 -8.89 0.02 0.00
CA LEU A 49 -9.26 1.42 0.24
C LEU A 49 -9.92 2.05 -1.00
N GLN A 50 -9.38 1.80 -2.19
CA GLN A 50 -9.92 2.34 -3.43
C GLN A 50 -11.32 1.78 -3.74
N LEU A 51 -11.56 0.49 -3.46
CA LEU A 51 -12.88 -0.13 -3.59
C LEU A 51 -13.89 0.50 -2.63
N LEU A 52 -13.54 0.63 -1.35
CA LEU A 52 -14.40 1.27 -0.33
C LEU A 52 -14.76 2.72 -0.69
N LEU A 53 -13.81 3.47 -1.24
CA LEU A 53 -14.03 4.84 -1.72
C LEU A 53 -14.87 4.90 -3.01
N SER A 54 -14.90 3.82 -3.79
CA SER A 54 -15.68 3.74 -5.03
C SER A 54 -17.13 3.33 -4.76
N GLU A 55 -17.38 2.48 -3.77
CA GLU A 55 -18.74 2.06 -3.38
C GLU A 55 -19.55 3.18 -2.70
N ASN A 56 -18.89 4.18 -2.12
CA ASN A 56 -19.52 5.32 -1.45
C ASN A 56 -19.65 6.58 -2.35
N LYS A 57 -19.56 6.40 -3.67
CA LYS A 57 -19.84 7.44 -4.67
C LYS A 57 -21.17 7.17 -5.37
#